data_AF-A0A818ACC3-F1
#
_entry.id   AF-A0A818ACC3-F1
#
_cell.length_a   1.000
_cell.length_b   1.000
_cell.length_c   1.000
_cell.angle_alpha   90.00
_cell.angle_beta   90.00
_cell.angle_gamma   90.00
#
_symmetry.space_group_name_H-M   'P 1'
#
loop_
_entity.id
_entity.type
_entity.pdbx_description
1 polymer ?
#
loop_
_entity_poly.entity_id
_entity_poly.type
_entity_poly.pdbx_seq_one_letter_code
_entity_poly.pdbx_strand_id
1 'polypeptide(L)'
;ATVEHHRHSDSGLPTVGVTIAVNEDELVFRIKDRGGGMSRSVLEKIFDYHFSSSNLADNTSFSYADFDHPIYDPIVTRDNTNKMSGYGFGVPTSRAYCEYLNGSLTIETMYGIGSDVYVRVGLLTSENRIVRL
;
A
#
# COMPACT_ATOMS: atom_id res chain seq x y z
N ALA A 1 0.58 9.54 -1.26
CA ALA A 1 -0.66 9.95 -0.58
C ALA A 1 -0.47 11.19 0.31
N THR A 2 -0.06 11.08 1.59
CA THR A 2 -0.02 12.25 2.52
C THR A 2 0.81 13.42 2.04
N VAL A 3 2.04 13.17 1.58
CA VAL A 3 2.94 14.20 1.06
C VAL A 3 2.36 14.90 -0.17
N GLU A 4 1.80 14.12 -1.11
CA GLU A 4 1.20 14.65 -2.34
C GLU A 4 -0.05 15.49 -2.03
N HIS A 5 -0.90 15.03 -1.11
CA HIS A 5 -2.12 15.74 -0.72
C HIS A 5 -1.82 17.07 0.01
N HIS A 6 -0.73 17.14 0.78
CA HIS A 6 -0.33 18.32 1.54
C HIS A 6 0.77 19.16 0.88
N ARG A 7 1.09 18.92 -0.41
CA ARG A 7 2.21 19.58 -1.11
C ARG A 7 2.14 21.11 -1.08
N HIS A 8 0.93 21.68 -1.04
CA HIS A 8 0.68 23.12 -1.00
C HIS A 8 0.24 23.63 0.37
N SER A 9 0.31 22.79 1.41
CA SER A 9 -0.07 23.18 2.77
C SER A 9 1.14 23.76 3.51
N ASP A 10 1.01 24.99 3.98
CA ASP A 10 2.05 25.64 4.82
C ASP A 10 2.07 25.11 6.26
N SER A 11 1.07 24.29 6.65
CA SER A 11 0.89 23.76 8.00
C SER A 11 1.78 22.57 8.36
N GLY A 12 2.75 22.20 7.51
CA GLY A 12 3.55 20.98 7.66
C GLY A 12 2.77 19.70 7.32
N LEU A 13 3.48 18.57 7.30
CA LEU A 13 2.90 17.26 6.98
C LEU A 13 2.23 16.63 8.20
N PRO A 14 0.97 16.16 8.10
CA PRO A 14 0.33 15.45 9.20
C PRO A 14 1.00 14.10 9.44
N THR A 15 1.04 13.69 10.71
CA THR A 15 1.64 12.42 11.12
C THR A 15 0.83 11.22 10.63
N VAL A 16 1.52 10.16 10.21
CA VAL A 16 0.92 8.83 10.02
C VAL A 16 0.81 8.17 11.39
N GLY A 17 -0.40 7.79 11.79
CA GLY A 17 -0.66 7.15 13.08
C GLY A 17 -0.68 5.64 12.95
N VAL A 18 0.05 4.94 13.82
CA VAL A 18 0.00 3.47 13.92
C VAL A 18 -0.58 3.07 15.28
N THR A 19 -1.57 2.19 15.28
CA THR A 19 -2.10 1.55 16.49
C THR A 19 -1.83 0.06 16.40
N ILE A 20 -1.28 -0.52 17.46
CA ILE A 20 -1.02 -1.95 17.56
C ILE A 20 -1.95 -2.51 18.62
N ALA A 21 -2.66 -3.59 18.30
CA ALA A 21 -3.50 -4.33 19.23
C ALA A 21 -3.15 -5.82 19.13
N VAL A 22 -3.11 -6.49 20.28
CA VAL A 22 -2.81 -7.92 20.37
C VAL A 22 -3.95 -8.58 21.12
N ASN A 23 -4.57 -9.57 20.49
CA ASN A 23 -5.56 -10.44 21.08
C ASN A 23 -4.93 -11.83 21.28
N GLU A 24 -5.67 -12.78 21.85
CA GLU A 24 -5.17 -14.15 22.07
C GLU A 24 -4.81 -14.87 20.76
N ASP A 25 -5.55 -14.57 19.68
CA ASP A 25 -5.42 -15.27 18.39
C ASP A 25 -4.86 -14.41 17.25
N GLU A 26 -4.76 -13.08 17.41
CA GLU A 26 -4.34 -12.19 16.32
C GLU A 26 -3.52 -10.97 16.78
N LEU A 27 -2.62 -10.53 15.91
CA LEU A 27 -1.93 -9.25 15.97
C LEU A 27 -2.52 -8.32 14.92
N VAL A 28 -2.93 -7.12 15.34
CA VAL A 28 -3.58 -6.13 14.47
C VAL A 28 -2.77 -4.83 14.44
N PHE A 29 -2.42 -4.39 13.24
CA PHE A 29 -1.90 -3.05 12.99
C PHE A 29 -2.98 -2.22 12.31
N ARG A 30 -3.29 -1.05 12.88
CA ARG A 30 -4.07 -0.02 12.19
C ARG A 30 -3.14 1.13 11.81
N ILE A 31 -2.96 1.34 10.52
CA ILE A 31 -2.16 2.42 9.95
C ILE A 31 -3.12 3.47 9.41
N LYS A 32 -3.02 4.70 9.91
CA LYS A 32 -3.92 5.81 9.57
C LYS A 32 -3.14 6.95 8.95
N ASP A 33 -3.59 7.42 7.81
CA ASP A 33 -3.01 8.57 7.14
C ASP A 33 -3.99 9.75 7.04
N ARG A 34 -3.47 10.87 6.53
CA ARG A 34 -4.25 12.02 6.08
C ARG A 34 -3.95 12.28 4.61
N GLY A 35 -4.03 11.22 3.81
CA GLY A 35 -3.66 11.23 2.40
C GLY A 35 -4.75 11.74 1.45
N GLY A 36 -5.86 12.28 1.96
CA GLY A 36 -7.01 12.69 1.15
C GLY A 36 -7.97 11.54 0.80
N GLY A 37 -7.67 10.30 1.21
CA GLY A 37 -8.54 9.16 1.00
C GLY A 37 -8.71 8.75 -0.48
N MET A 38 -9.62 7.81 -0.73
CA MET A 38 -9.88 7.26 -2.07
C MET A 38 -11.36 7.36 -2.43
N SER A 39 -11.65 7.57 -3.71
CA SER A 39 -13.02 7.51 -4.20
C SER A 39 -13.53 6.07 -4.19
N ARG A 40 -14.86 5.91 -4.23
CA ARG A 40 -15.47 4.57 -4.28
C ARG A 40 -14.99 3.75 -5.47
N SER A 41 -14.84 4.37 -6.65
CA SER A 41 -14.38 3.71 -7.87
C SER A 41 -12.93 3.24 -7.81
N VAL A 42 -12.07 3.90 -7.04
CA VAL A 42 -10.69 3.48 -6.79
C VAL A 42 -10.66 2.34 -5.78
N LEU A 43 -11.46 2.44 -4.71
CA LEU A 43 -11.53 1.42 -3.66
C LEU A 43 -11.94 0.05 -4.21
N GLU A 44 -12.81 0.02 -5.21
CA GLU A 44 -13.25 -1.23 -5.87
C GLU A 44 -12.14 -1.93 -6.67
N LYS A 45 -11.10 -1.19 -7.09
CA LYS A 45 -10.02 -1.69 -7.95
C LYS A 45 -8.69 -1.85 -7.23
N ILE A 46 -8.56 -1.37 -5.98
CA ILE A 46 -7.26 -1.29 -5.31
C ILE A 46 -6.61 -2.66 -5.04
N PHE A 47 -7.41 -3.73 -5.05
CA PHE A 47 -6.93 -5.10 -4.91
C PHE A 47 -6.66 -5.79 -6.26
N ASP A 48 -6.86 -5.12 -7.39
CA ASP A 48 -6.50 -5.66 -8.69
C ASP A 48 -4.99 -5.53 -8.91
N TYR A 49 -4.35 -6.62 -9.34
CA TYR A 49 -2.95 -6.55 -9.76
C TYR A 49 -2.78 -5.59 -10.94
N HIS A 50 -1.67 -4.85 -10.94
CA HIS A 50 -1.35 -3.79 -11.91
C HIS A 50 -2.26 -2.56 -11.86
N PHE A 51 -3.23 -2.48 -10.95
CA PHE A 51 -3.97 -1.24 -10.75
C PHE A 51 -3.11 -0.20 -10.03
N SER A 52 -3.02 1.01 -10.59
CA SER A 52 -2.28 2.12 -9.99
C SER A 52 -3.02 3.43 -10.23
N SER A 53 -3.17 4.24 -9.18
CA SER A 53 -3.75 5.59 -9.26
C SER A 53 -2.72 6.66 -9.61
N SER A 54 -1.43 6.31 -9.66
CA SER A 54 -0.41 7.24 -10.13
C SER A 54 -0.64 7.52 -11.62
N ASN A 55 -0.67 8.78 -12.04
CA ASN A 55 -0.68 9.12 -13.47
C ASN A 55 0.53 8.44 -14.16
N LEU A 56 0.28 7.33 -14.86
CA LEU A 56 1.15 6.81 -15.92
C LEU A 56 0.92 7.56 -17.24
N ALA A 57 -0.03 8.50 -17.29
CA ALA A 57 -0.39 9.23 -18.49
C ALA A 57 0.70 10.19 -19.03
N ASP A 58 1.75 10.50 -18.25
CA ASP A 58 2.93 11.22 -18.76
C ASP A 58 4.02 10.28 -19.29
N ASN A 59 3.84 8.97 -19.20
CA ASN A 59 4.71 7.96 -19.81
C ASN A 59 3.85 6.81 -20.34
N THR A 60 3.03 7.10 -21.36
CA THR A 60 2.36 6.08 -22.19
C THR A 60 3.38 5.30 -23.00
N SER A 61 4.20 4.52 -22.31
CA SER A 61 4.99 3.44 -22.87
C SER A 61 5.13 2.43 -21.74
N PHE A 62 4.29 1.39 -21.78
CA PHE A 62 4.77 0.06 -21.46
C PHE A 62 5.96 -0.21 -22.40
N SER A 63 7.11 0.36 -22.05
CA SER A 63 8.36 0.11 -22.74
C SER A 63 8.85 -1.22 -22.23
N TYR A 64 8.98 -2.17 -23.13
CA TYR A 64 9.65 -3.45 -22.91
C TYR A 64 11.09 -3.28 -22.35
N ALA A 65 11.63 -2.05 -22.33
CA ALA A 65 12.97 -1.72 -21.81
C ALA A 65 13.07 -1.63 -20.27
N ASP A 66 11.96 -1.51 -19.53
CA ASP A 66 12.03 -1.43 -18.05
C ASP A 66 12.24 -2.81 -17.38
N PHE A 67 12.07 -3.91 -18.12
CA PHE A 67 12.33 -5.28 -17.64
C PHE A 67 13.75 -5.79 -17.91
N ASP A 68 14.50 -5.14 -18.82
CA ASP A 68 15.80 -5.64 -19.31
C ASP A 68 17.01 -4.81 -18.81
N HIS A 69 16.79 -3.82 -17.93
CA HIS A 69 17.87 -3.05 -17.35
C HIS A 69 18.30 -3.62 -15.98
N PRO A 70 19.52 -4.17 -15.83
CA PRO A 70 20.01 -4.63 -14.54
C PRO A 70 20.13 -3.44 -13.56
N ILE A 71 19.96 -3.76 -12.27
CA ILE A 71 19.87 -2.88 -11.08
C ILE A 71 21.15 -2.02 -10.83
N TYR A 72 22.07 -1.93 -11.78
CA TYR A 72 23.34 -1.23 -11.65
C TYR A 72 23.49 -0.16 -12.74
N ASP A 73 22.87 1.00 -12.54
CA ASP A 73 23.34 2.22 -13.21
C ASP A 73 23.34 3.40 -12.22
N PRO A 74 24.51 3.82 -11.71
CA PRO A 74 24.61 4.95 -10.80
C PRO A 74 24.72 6.25 -11.61
N ILE A 75 23.86 7.22 -11.27
CA ILE A 75 23.96 8.63 -11.69
C ILE A 75 23.50 8.90 -13.13
N VAL A 76 22.20 8.79 -13.38
CA VAL A 76 21.53 9.63 -14.40
C VAL A 76 20.30 10.28 -13.78
N THR A 77 20.31 11.60 -13.76
CA THR A 77 19.28 12.52 -13.25
C THR A 77 17.94 12.29 -13.95
N ARG A 78 17.13 11.35 -13.45
CA ARG A 78 15.73 11.18 -13.83
C ARG A 78 14.86 11.55 -12.64
N ASP A 79 14.09 12.63 -12.77
CA ASP A 79 13.03 13.07 -11.82
C ASP A 79 11.96 11.99 -11.55
N ASN A 80 12.05 10.84 -12.21
CA ASN A 80 11.15 9.68 -12.12
C ASN A 80 11.64 8.57 -11.17
N THR A 81 12.88 8.58 -10.64
CA THR A 81 13.39 7.50 -9.77
C THR A 81 12.91 7.58 -8.32
N ASN A 82 12.28 8.68 -7.93
CA ASN A 82 11.76 8.88 -6.57
C ASN A 82 10.29 8.43 -6.41
N LYS A 83 9.68 7.86 -7.46
CA LYS A 83 8.28 7.43 -7.40
C LYS A 83 8.22 6.02 -6.79
N MET A 84 7.96 5.95 -5.47
CA MET A 84 7.84 4.70 -4.72
C MET A 84 6.59 3.85 -5.05
N SER A 85 5.72 4.33 -5.94
CA SER A 85 4.45 3.70 -6.32
C SER A 85 4.21 3.80 -7.82
N GLY A 86 3.69 2.75 -8.45
CA GLY A 86 3.38 2.79 -9.88
C GLY A 86 3.01 1.44 -10.50
N TYR A 87 3.58 0.35 -9.99
CA TYR A 87 3.41 -0.98 -10.58
C TYR A 87 2.12 -1.71 -10.18
N GLY A 88 1.41 -1.24 -9.14
CA GLY A 88 0.11 -1.81 -8.76
C GLY A 88 0.14 -3.21 -8.14
N PHE A 89 1.26 -3.59 -7.51
CA PHE A 89 1.39 -4.89 -6.83
C PHE A 89 1.30 -4.79 -5.30
N GLY A 90 1.62 -3.64 -4.70
CA GLY A 90 1.83 -3.54 -3.25
C GLY A 90 0.62 -3.96 -2.40
N VAL A 91 -0.56 -3.41 -2.68
CA VAL A 91 -1.79 -3.73 -1.93
C VAL A 91 -2.24 -5.18 -2.11
N PRO A 92 -2.42 -5.71 -3.35
CA PRO A 92 -2.82 -7.10 -3.52
C PRO A 92 -1.80 -8.09 -2.96
N THR A 93 -0.50 -7.85 -3.13
CA THR A 93 0.55 -8.71 -2.55
C THR A 93 0.53 -8.67 -1.02
N SER A 94 0.37 -7.49 -0.42
CA SER A 94 0.28 -7.37 1.05
C SER A 94 -0.92 -8.15 1.60
N ARG A 95 -2.06 -8.10 0.90
CA ARG A 95 -3.24 -8.89 1.27
C ARG A 95 -2.97 -10.40 1.16
N ALA A 96 -2.34 -10.85 0.08
CA ALA A 96 -1.98 -12.27 -0.09
C ALA A 96 -1.06 -12.76 1.05
N TYR A 97 -0.10 -11.94 1.49
CA TYR A 97 0.73 -12.27 2.65
C TYR A 97 -0.08 -12.38 3.96
N CYS A 98 -1.04 -11.48 4.18
CA CYS A 98 -1.91 -11.56 5.36
C CYS A 98 -2.76 -12.84 5.33
N GLU A 99 -3.38 -13.16 4.19
CA GLU A 99 -4.19 -14.36 4.01
C GLU A 99 -3.36 -15.65 4.17
N TYR A 100 -2.12 -15.67 3.67
CA TYR A 100 -1.18 -16.77 3.88
C TYR A 100 -0.89 -17.01 5.37
N LEU A 101 -0.80 -15.95 6.16
CA LEU A 101 -0.60 -16.01 7.61
C LEU A 101 -1.93 -16.07 8.40
N ASN A 102 -2.99 -16.60 7.76
CA ASN A 102 -4.31 -16.78 8.36
C ASN A 102 -4.89 -15.50 8.97
N GLY A 103 -4.60 -14.37 8.33
CA GLY A 103 -5.03 -13.03 8.70
C GLY A 103 -5.82 -12.35 7.57
N SER A 104 -5.85 -11.02 7.57
CA SER A 104 -6.54 -10.24 6.53
C SER A 104 -6.02 -8.80 6.44
N LEU A 105 -6.25 -8.17 5.30
CA LEU A 105 -5.97 -6.76 5.07
C LEU A 105 -7.27 -6.06 4.63
N THR A 106 -7.74 -5.09 5.41
CA THR A 106 -8.90 -4.27 5.06
C THR A 106 -8.53 -2.80 5.03
N ILE A 107 -9.21 -2.04 4.17
CA ILE A 107 -8.96 -0.60 3.99
C ILE A 107 -10.29 0.13 4.15
N GLU A 108 -10.34 1.01 5.14
CA GLU A 108 -11.42 1.96 5.32
C GLU A 108 -10.94 3.34 4.88
N THR A 109 -11.68 4.00 4.01
CA THR A 109 -11.23 5.28 3.44
C THR A 109 -12.33 6.33 3.51
N MET A 110 -11.94 7.53 3.90
CA MET A 110 -12.81 8.70 3.92
C MET A 110 -12.30 9.67 2.86
N TYR A 111 -13.01 9.74 1.74
CA TYR A 111 -12.67 10.61 0.63
C TYR A 111 -12.59 12.08 1.07
N GLY A 112 -11.50 12.76 0.72
CA GLY A 112 -11.16 14.11 1.15
C GLY A 112 -10.44 14.19 2.51
N ILE A 113 -10.30 13.09 3.24
CA ILE A 113 -9.68 13.09 4.58
C ILE A 113 -8.44 12.19 4.62
N GLY A 114 -8.59 10.89 4.40
CA GLY A 114 -7.52 9.92 4.62
C GLY A 114 -8.01 8.48 4.58
N SER A 115 -7.10 7.54 4.83
CA SER A 115 -7.41 6.11 4.89
C SER A 115 -6.84 5.46 6.14
N ASP A 116 -7.58 4.47 6.65
CA ASP A 116 -7.20 3.56 7.71
C ASP A 116 -7.03 2.16 7.11
N VAL A 117 -5.83 1.60 7.21
CA VAL A 117 -5.52 0.23 6.80
C VAL A 117 -5.42 -0.64 8.03
N TYR A 118 -6.18 -1.73 8.08
CA TYR A 118 -6.13 -2.74 9.12
C TYR A 118 -5.43 -3.98 8.58
N VAL A 119 -4.27 -4.29 9.16
CA VAL A 119 -3.50 -5.50 8.87
C VAL A 119 -3.66 -6.44 10.05
N ARG A 120 -4.23 -7.61 9.82
CA ARG A 120 -4.44 -8.67 10.80
C ARG A 120 -3.56 -9.85 10.43
N VAL A 121 -2.86 -10.40 11.41
CA VAL A 121 -2.02 -11.60 11.26
C VAL A 121 -2.39 -12.58 12.35
N GLY A 122 -2.65 -13.83 12.00
CA GLY A 122 -2.94 -14.88 12.97
C GLY A 122 -1.70 -15.18 13.82
N LEU A 123 -1.88 -15.29 15.13
CA LEU A 123 -0.83 -15.73 16.03
C LEU A 123 -0.71 -17.26 15.96
N LEU A 124 0.53 -17.73 15.93
CA LEU A 124 0.83 -19.16 16.04
C LEU A 124 0.62 -19.60 17.49
N THR A 125 -0.62 -19.92 17.84
CA THR A 125 -0.94 -20.62 19.08
C THR A 125 -0.72 -22.13 18.89
N SER A 126 -0.49 -22.86 19.97
CA SER A 126 -0.29 -24.32 19.97
C SER A 126 -1.40 -25.08 19.22
N GLU A 127 -2.60 -24.49 19.16
CA GLU A 127 -3.80 -25.05 18.55
C GLU A 127 -3.92 -24.72 17.04
N ASN A 128 -3.29 -23.63 16.57
CA ASN A 128 -3.31 -23.19 15.17
C ASN A 128 -2.15 -23.75 14.32
N ARG A 129 -1.55 -24.87 14.73
CA ARG A 129 -0.41 -25.50 14.02
C ARG A 129 -0.78 -26.25 12.73
N ILE A 130 -2.01 -26.14 12.25
CA ILE A 130 -2.46 -26.84 11.04
C ILE A 130 -2.25 -25.91 9.84
N VAL A 131 -1.04 -25.99 9.26
CA VAL A 131 -0.82 -25.60 7.87
C VAL A 131 -1.59 -26.61 7.02
N ARG A 132 -2.78 -26.25 6.54
CA ARG A 132 -3.48 -27.02 5.50
C ARG A 132 -2.74 -26.77 4.17
N LEU A 133 -1.81 -27.67 3.84
CA LEU A 133 -1.30 -27.87 2.49
C LEU A 133 -2.29 -28.73 1.68
#